data_AF-A0A0T9MZ30-F1
#
_entry.id   AF-A0A0T9MZ30-F1
#
_cell.length_a   1.000
_cell.length_b   1.000
_cell.length_c   1.000
_cell.angle_alpha   90.00
_cell.angle_beta   90.00
_cell.angle_gamma   90.00
#
_symmetry.space_group_name_H-M   'P 1'
#
loop_
_entity.id
_entity.type
_entity.pdbx_description
1 polymer ?
#
loop_
_entity_poly.entity_id
_entity_poly.type
_entity_poly.pdbx_seq_one_letter_code
_entity_poly.pdbx_strand_id
1 'polypeptide(L)'
;MNYVIENPFFWAFIISLVVIVILVIRFVDVVKANMRKADKIDSIYKTIKCTQGGINKRIDENRELLQLIKNQCPQLLSRHPWVNGWIDSQEQYLLAIAEVTHISIR
;
A
#
# COMPACT_ATOMS: atom_id res chain seq x y z
N MET A 1 -58.42 11.60 4.74
CA MET A 1 -57.03 11.47 5.22
C MET A 1 -56.71 10.04 5.66
N ASN A 2 -57.61 9.33 6.36
CA ASN A 2 -57.42 7.91 6.74
C ASN A 2 -57.27 6.92 5.57
N TYR A 3 -57.88 7.20 4.42
CA TYR A 3 -57.82 6.32 3.23
C TYR A 3 -56.41 6.13 2.65
N VAL A 4 -55.52 7.10 2.83
CA VAL A 4 -54.12 7.00 2.36
C VAL A 4 -53.29 6.10 3.29
N ILE A 5 -53.59 6.15 4.58
CA ILE A 5 -52.89 5.38 5.63
C ILE A 5 -53.33 3.91 5.62
N GLU A 6 -54.58 3.61 5.27
CA GLU A 6 -55.07 2.24 5.13
C GLU A 6 -54.72 1.59 3.79
N ASN A 7 -54.17 2.35 2.83
CA ASN A 7 -53.83 1.84 1.52
C ASN A 7 -52.53 1.00 1.55
N PRO A 8 -52.57 -0.31 1.27
CA PRO A 8 -51.39 -1.17 1.33
C PRO A 8 -50.32 -0.79 0.28
N PHE A 9 -50.72 -0.19 -0.84
CA PHE A 9 -49.77 0.28 -1.87
C PHE A 9 -48.96 1.49 -1.39
N PHE A 10 -49.54 2.33 -0.53
CA PHE A 10 -48.83 3.45 0.08
C PHE A 10 -47.68 2.95 0.96
N TRP A 11 -47.94 1.97 1.83
CA TRP A 11 -46.90 1.38 2.69
C TRP A 11 -45.84 0.60 1.90
N ALA A 12 -46.22 -0.13 0.86
CA ALA A 12 -45.26 -0.82 -0.01
C ALA A 12 -44.30 0.18 -0.69
N PHE A 13 -44.82 1.34 -1.13
CA PHE A 13 -43.99 2.40 -1.69
C PHE A 13 -43.02 2.99 -0.65
N ILE A 14 -43.49 3.29 0.57
CA ILE A 14 -42.63 3.80 1.65
C ILE A 14 -41.52 2.79 2.00
N ILE A 15 -41.86 1.50 2.13
CA ILE A 15 -40.87 0.44 2.40
C ILE A 15 -39.86 0.38 1.25
N SER A 16 -40.31 0.42 0.00
CA SER A 16 -39.43 0.44 -1.17
C SER A 16 -38.47 1.64 -1.14
N LEU A 17 -38.94 2.83 -0.75
CA LEU A 17 -38.11 4.01 -0.64
C LEU A 17 -37.05 3.86 0.46
N VAL A 18 -37.43 3.34 1.63
CA VAL A 18 -36.50 3.05 2.73
C VAL A 18 -35.43 2.05 2.29
N VAL A 19 -35.82 0.98 1.61
CA VAL A 19 -34.89 -0.03 1.08
C VAL A 19 -33.91 0.63 0.10
N ILE A 20 -34.39 1.46 -0.83
CA ILE A 20 -33.54 2.18 -1.79
C ILE A 20 -32.54 3.07 -1.04
N VAL A 21 -32.98 3.83 -0.03
CA VAL A 21 -32.09 4.69 0.76
C VAL A 21 -31.00 3.87 1.46
N ILE A 22 -31.36 2.74 2.08
CA ILE A 22 -30.39 1.84 2.71
C ILE A 22 -29.37 1.32 1.69
N LEU A 23 -29.83 0.90 0.49
CA LEU A 23 -28.96 0.43 -0.58
C LEU A 23 -28.00 1.53 -1.05
N VAL A 24 -28.46 2.76 -1.22
CA VAL A 24 -27.63 3.91 -1.61
C VAL A 24 -26.57 4.21 -0.55
N ILE A 25 -26.92 4.22 0.73
CA ILE A 25 -25.96 4.45 1.83
C ILE A 25 -24.88 3.35 1.80
N ARG A 26 -25.29 2.09 1.70
CA ARG A 26 -24.36 0.95 1.62
C ARG A 26 -23.44 1.04 0.41
N PHE A 27 -23.98 1.44 -0.74
CA PHE A 27 -23.20 1.64 -1.95
C PHE A 27 -22.14 2.73 -1.76
N VAL A 28 -22.52 3.88 -1.21
CA VAL A 28 -21.59 4.98 -0.92
C VAL A 28 -20.48 4.53 0.06
N ASP A 29 -20.82 3.76 1.08
CA ASP A 29 -19.84 3.24 2.04
C ASP A 29 -18.83 2.30 1.37
N VAL A 30 -19.29 1.43 0.47
CA VAL A 30 -18.41 0.55 -0.33
C VAL A 30 -17.49 1.36 -1.23
N VAL A 31 -18.02 2.36 -1.94
CA VAL A 31 -17.23 3.24 -2.80
C VAL A 31 -16.17 3.99 -1.98
N LYS A 32 -16.56 4.60 -0.86
CA LYS A 32 -15.62 5.30 0.05
C LYS A 32 -14.55 4.37 0.61
N ALA A 33 -14.90 3.14 0.97
CA ALA A 33 -13.95 2.15 1.44
C ALA A 33 -12.93 1.78 0.36
N ASN A 34 -13.38 1.63 -0.90
CA ASN A 34 -12.50 1.36 -2.03
C ASN A 34 -11.56 2.53 -2.34
N MET A 35 -12.08 3.76 -2.34
CA MET A 35 -11.27 4.97 -2.52
C MET A 35 -10.18 5.11 -1.45
N ARG A 36 -10.53 4.92 -0.17
CA ARG A 36 -9.54 4.93 0.92
C ARG A 36 -8.45 3.87 0.76
N LYS A 37 -8.77 2.70 0.20
CA LYS A 37 -7.76 1.68 -0.11
C LYS A 37 -6.84 2.15 -1.22
N ALA A 38 -7.38 2.74 -2.28
CA ALA A 38 -6.60 3.30 -3.38
C ALA A 38 -5.66 4.41 -2.89
N ASP A 39 -6.16 5.35 -2.08
CA ASP A 39 -5.35 6.45 -1.51
C ASP A 39 -4.21 5.92 -0.64
N LYS A 40 -4.44 4.86 0.14
CA LYS A 40 -3.40 4.21 0.94
C LYS A 40 -2.33 3.58 0.06
N ILE A 41 -2.72 2.89 -1.01
CA ILE A 41 -1.77 2.28 -1.96
C ILE A 41 -0.95 3.37 -2.65
N ASP A 42 -1.59 4.47 -3.09
CA ASP A 42 -0.91 5.61 -3.69
C ASP A 42 0.10 6.25 -2.73
N SER A 43 -0.31 6.47 -1.48
CA SER A 43 0.60 6.99 -0.44
C SER A 43 1.79 6.07 -0.22
N ILE A 44 1.59 4.75 -0.16
CA ILE A 44 2.68 3.78 0.00
C ILE A 44 3.62 3.83 -1.21
N TYR A 45 3.06 3.83 -2.42
CA TYR A 45 3.84 3.92 -3.65
C TYR A 45 4.69 5.20 -3.68
N LYS A 46 4.08 6.33 -3.33
CA LYS A 46 4.78 7.62 -3.25
C LYS A 46 5.89 7.60 -2.21
N THR A 47 5.67 7.01 -1.04
CA THR A 47 6.72 6.84 -0.01
C THR A 47 7.87 6.00 -0.54
N ILE A 48 7.61 4.84 -1.15
CA ILE A 48 8.65 3.95 -1.69
C ILE A 48 9.47 4.65 -2.79
N LYS A 49 8.79 5.43 -3.65
CA LYS A 49 9.43 6.09 -4.79
C LYS A 49 10.19 7.37 -4.43
N CYS A 50 9.71 8.13 -3.44
CA CYS A 50 10.20 9.50 -3.21
C CYS A 50 10.99 9.68 -1.90
N THR A 51 10.78 8.83 -0.89
CA THR A 51 11.41 9.04 0.41
C THR A 51 12.91 8.76 0.33
N GLN A 52 13.73 9.73 0.75
CA GLN A 52 15.18 9.62 0.83
C GLN A 52 15.85 9.22 -0.50
N GLY A 53 15.29 9.67 -1.63
CA GLY A 53 15.76 9.35 -2.98
C GLY A 53 15.19 8.07 -3.58
N GLY A 54 14.31 7.39 -2.85
CA GLY A 54 13.55 6.24 -3.35
C GLY A 54 14.32 4.94 -3.38
N ILE A 55 13.64 3.90 -3.84
CA ILE A 55 14.14 2.52 -3.79
C ILE A 55 15.45 2.30 -4.55
N ASN A 56 15.62 2.92 -5.73
CA ASN A 56 16.86 2.80 -6.52
C ASN A 56 18.05 3.35 -5.74
N LYS A 57 17.89 4.54 -5.14
CA LYS A 57 18.96 5.14 -4.34
C LYS A 57 19.32 4.27 -3.13
N ARG A 58 18.33 3.64 -2.49
CA ARG A 58 18.59 2.74 -1.36
C ARG A 58 19.37 1.49 -1.76
N ILE A 59 19.06 0.93 -2.93
CA ILE A 59 19.82 -0.20 -3.48
C ILE A 59 21.27 0.23 -3.77
N ASP A 60 21.46 1.39 -4.41
CA ASP A 60 22.78 1.94 -4.71
C ASP A 60 23.59 2.20 -3.43
N GLU A 61 23.00 2.89 -2.45
CA GLU A 61 23.63 3.16 -1.14
C GLU A 61 24.02 1.87 -0.40
N ASN A 62 23.21 0.82 -0.48
CA ASN A 62 23.51 -0.48 0.13
C ASN A 62 24.71 -1.17 -0.55
N ARG A 63 24.77 -1.11 -1.90
CA ARG A 63 25.90 -1.63 -2.68
C ARG A 63 27.18 -0.83 -2.42
N GLU A 64 27.09 0.49 -2.37
CA GLU A 64 28.20 1.40 -2.05
C GLU A 64 28.75 1.11 -0.65
N LEU A 65 27.88 0.90 0.34
CA LEU A 65 28.30 0.52 1.70
C LEU A 65 29.06 -0.81 1.71
N LEU A 66 28.56 -1.83 0.99
CA LEU A 66 29.27 -3.10 0.89
C LEU A 66 30.66 -2.95 0.27
N GLN A 67 30.75 -2.18 -0.82
CA GLN A 67 32.03 -1.89 -1.46
C GLN A 67 32.97 -1.14 -0.53
N LEU A 68 32.47 -0.14 0.21
CA LEU A 68 33.25 0.60 1.18
C LEU A 68 33.84 -0.31 2.25
N ILE A 69 33.03 -1.22 2.83
CA ILE A 69 33.49 -2.17 3.83
C ILE A 69 34.52 -3.13 3.24
N LYS A 70 34.27 -3.67 2.04
CA LYS A 70 35.23 -4.55 1.35
C LYS A 70 36.59 -3.86 1.13
N ASN A 71 36.57 -2.57 0.79
CA ASN A 71 37.79 -1.81 0.48
C ASN A 71 38.53 -1.33 1.73
N GLN A 72 37.82 -0.88 2.76
CA GLN A 72 38.42 -0.19 3.91
C GLN A 72 38.49 -1.06 5.18
N CYS A 73 37.59 -2.03 5.34
CA CYS A 73 37.49 -2.85 6.55
C CYS A 73 37.08 -4.31 6.23
N PRO A 74 37.80 -5.02 5.34
CA PRO A 74 37.43 -6.38 4.93
C PRO A 74 37.41 -7.37 6.11
N GLN A 75 38.21 -7.12 7.15
CA GLN A 75 38.22 -7.91 8.38
C GLN A 75 36.89 -7.90 9.13
N LEU A 76 36.05 -6.88 8.92
CA LEU A 76 34.71 -6.83 9.51
C LEU A 76 33.84 -7.96 8.95
N LEU A 77 33.89 -8.18 7.64
CA LEU A 77 33.10 -9.21 6.96
C LEU A 77 33.59 -10.63 7.32
N SER A 78 34.90 -10.80 7.53
CA SER A 78 35.45 -12.10 7.93
C SER A 78 35.16 -12.44 9.39
N ARG A 79 35.24 -11.46 10.31
CA ARG A 79 34.94 -11.66 11.74
C ARG A 79 33.44 -11.75 12.02
N HIS A 80 32.63 -11.06 11.23
CA HIS A 80 31.19 -10.98 11.40
C HIS A 80 30.46 -11.26 10.09
N PRO A 81 30.38 -12.55 9.66
CA PRO A 81 29.74 -12.93 8.39
C PRO A 81 28.27 -12.50 8.28
N TRP A 82 27.58 -12.34 9.42
CA TRP A 82 26.21 -11.85 9.47
C TRP A 82 26.06 -10.43 8.92
N VAL A 83 27.12 -9.61 8.91
CA VAL A 83 27.10 -8.26 8.33
C VAL A 83 26.90 -8.35 6.82
N ASN A 84 27.63 -9.24 6.14
CA ASN A 84 27.44 -9.47 4.71
C ASN A 84 26.03 -10.00 4.43
N GLY A 85 25.58 -11.00 5.21
CA GLY A 85 24.23 -11.55 5.08
C GLY A 85 23.13 -10.51 5.31
N TRP A 86 23.30 -9.60 6.27
CA TRP A 86 22.38 -8.51 6.51
C TRP A 86 22.30 -7.57 5.31
N ILE A 87 23.45 -7.09 4.80
CA ILE A 87 23.51 -6.21 3.63
C ILE A 87 22.85 -6.88 2.40
N ASP A 88 23.17 -8.14 2.15
CA ASP A 88 22.58 -8.91 1.04
C ASP A 88 21.05 -9.03 1.22
N SER A 89 20.57 -9.30 2.44
CA SER A 89 19.13 -9.37 2.74
C SER A 89 18.40 -8.05 2.49
N GLN A 90 19.06 -6.90 2.71
CA GLN A 90 18.46 -5.60 2.42
C GLN A 90 18.26 -5.41 0.92
N GLU A 91 19.24 -5.81 0.10
CA GLU A 91 19.12 -5.74 -1.35
C GLU A 91 17.97 -6.63 -1.85
N GLN A 92 17.87 -7.88 -1.38
CA GLN A 92 16.78 -8.78 -1.76
C GLN A 92 15.40 -8.23 -1.36
N TYR A 93 15.30 -7.67 -0.15
CA TYR A 93 14.06 -7.05 0.32
C TYR A 93 13.63 -5.86 -0.56
N LEU A 94 14.57 -4.98 -0.92
CA LEU A 94 14.31 -3.82 -1.77
C LEU A 94 13.96 -4.24 -3.20
N LEU A 95 14.64 -5.24 -3.77
CA LEU A 95 14.31 -5.77 -5.09
C LEU A 95 12.90 -6.36 -5.14
N ALA A 96 12.49 -7.12 -4.11
CA ALA A 96 11.14 -7.65 -4.00
C ALA A 96 10.07 -6.54 -3.95
N ILE A 97 10.34 -5.45 -3.22
CA ILE A 97 9.44 -4.28 -3.20
C ILE A 97 9.35 -3.65 -4.60
N ALA A 98 10.47 -3.48 -5.29
CA ALA A 98 10.50 -2.88 -6.62
C ALA A 98 9.70 -3.70 -7.63
N GLU A 99 9.82 -5.03 -7.56
CA GLU A 99 9.07 -5.97 -8.39
C GLU A 99 7.56 -5.81 -8.21
N VAL A 100 7.06 -5.85 -6.97
CA VAL A 100 5.61 -5.75 -6.69
C VAL A 100 5.04 -4.36 -6.94
N THR A 101 5.89 -3.33 -6.92
CA THR A 101 5.48 -1.93 -7.20
C THR A 101 5.72 -1.54 -8.65
N HIS A 102 6.25 -2.44 -9.48
CA HIS A 102 6.64 -2.19 -10.87
C HIS A 102 7.53 -0.95 -11.04
N ILE A 103 8.41 -0.67 -10.07
CA ILE A 103 9.40 0.40 -10.15
C ILE A 103 10.63 -0.15 -10.89
N SER A 104 11.05 0.54 -11.95
CA SER A 104 12.25 0.17 -12.69
C SER A 104 13.51 0.38 -11.84
N ILE A 105 14.25 -0.69 -11.60
CA ILE A 105 15.59 -0.65 -11.00
C ILE A 105 16.61 -0.28 -12.09
N ARG A 106 17.58 0.58 -11.72
CA ARG A 106 18.67 1.01 -12.60
C ARG A 106 19.93 0.17 -12.39
#